data_AF-A0A7C2R0U8-F1
#
_entry.id   AF-A0A7C2R0U8-F1
#
_cell.length_a   1.000
_cell.length_b   1.000
_cell.length_c   1.000
_cell.angle_alpha   90.00
_cell.angle_beta   90.00
_cell.angle_gamma   90.00
#
_symmetry.space_group_name_H-M   'P 1'
#
loop_
_entity.id
_entity.type
_entity.pdbx_description
1 polymer ?
#
loop_
_entity_poly.entity_id
_entity_poly.type
_entity_poly.pdbx_seq_one_letter_code
_entity_poly.pdbx_strand_id
1 'polypeptide(L)'
;SKTRKVVRITLVKGYNLEVPELFSKLIEKAEPDFIEAKGYVHVGYSRKRLERSHMPSYEEVNSFSDRLSRVTDYTIKDSSKDSKVFLLSKG
;
A
#
# COMPACT_ATOMS: atom_id res chain seq x y z
N SER A 1 3.17 -21.51 -16.15
CA SER A 1 3.06 -21.56 -14.67
C SER A 1 2.05 -20.53 -14.23
N LYS A 2 1.04 -20.88 -13.42
CA LYS A 2 0.07 -19.93 -12.87
C LYS A 2 0.61 -19.41 -11.53
N THR A 3 1.50 -18.43 -11.58
CA THR A 3 2.07 -17.78 -10.39
C THR A 3 1.26 -16.52 -10.07
N ARG A 4 0.84 -16.37 -8.81
CA ARG A 4 0.18 -15.14 -8.36
C ARG A 4 1.18 -13.99 -8.29
N LYS A 5 0.84 -12.86 -8.90
CA LYS A 5 1.62 -11.62 -8.91
C LYS A 5 1.10 -10.68 -7.83
N VAL A 6 2.02 -10.06 -7.09
CA VAL A 6 1.68 -9.08 -6.06
C VAL A 6 2.51 -7.82 -6.26
N VAL A 7 1.86 -6.66 -6.27
CA VAL A 7 2.53 -5.37 -6.11
C VAL A 7 2.41 -4.96 -4.65
N ARG A 8 3.54 -4.80 -3.96
CA ARG A 8 3.57 -4.29 -2.59
C ARG A 8 4.05 -2.84 -2.58
N ILE A 9 3.24 -1.96 -2.02
CA ILE A 9 3.54 -0.54 -1.86
C ILE A 9 3.81 -0.30 -0.37
N THR A 10 5.04 0.11 -0.03
CA THR A 10 5.35 0.55 1.33
C THR A 10 5.04 2.04 1.45
N LEU A 11 4.07 2.37 2.29
CA LEU A 11 3.56 3.73 2.47
C LEU A 11 4.30 4.44 3.60
N VAL A 12 4.82 5.61 3.28
CA VAL A 12 5.63 6.44 4.17
C VAL A 12 5.00 7.83 4.18
N LYS A 13 4.61 8.31 5.37
CA LYS A 13 4.01 9.64 5.55
C LYS A 13 4.99 10.71 5.10
N GLY A 14 4.51 11.71 4.34
CA GLY A 14 5.35 12.79 3.80
C GLY A 14 6.21 12.40 2.60
N TYR A 15 6.01 11.20 2.03
CA TYR A 15 6.72 10.74 0.83
C TYR A 15 5.75 10.29 -0.27
N ASN A 16 4.91 9.29 0.01
CA ASN A 16 4.04 8.68 -1.01
C ASN A 16 2.63 8.35 -0.52
N LEU A 17 2.33 8.57 0.76
CA LEU A 17 1.06 8.23 1.38
C LEU A 17 -0.09 9.11 0.88
N GLU A 18 0.21 10.29 0.36
CA GLU A 18 -0.78 11.31 0.00
C GLU A 18 -1.19 11.23 -1.49
N VAL A 19 -0.49 10.43 -2.30
CA VAL A 19 -0.55 10.41 -3.77
C VAL A 19 -0.87 9.02 -4.38
N PRO A 20 -1.93 8.32 -3.96
CA PRO A 20 -2.32 7.00 -4.49
C PRO A 20 -2.53 6.99 -6.02
N GLU A 21 -2.98 8.09 -6.59
CA GLU A 21 -3.27 8.22 -8.02
C GLU A 21 -2.02 8.08 -8.90
N LEU A 22 -0.82 8.36 -8.35
CA LEU A 22 0.44 8.16 -9.08
C LEU A 22 0.77 6.67 -9.28
N PHE A 23 0.19 5.78 -8.46
CA PHE A 23 0.42 4.35 -8.56
C PHE A 23 -0.52 3.65 -9.56
N SER A 24 -1.65 4.26 -9.93
CA SER A 24 -2.66 3.61 -10.80
C SER A 24 -2.07 3.16 -12.13
N LYS A 25 -1.30 4.03 -12.80
CA LYS A 25 -0.62 3.71 -14.08
C LYS A 25 0.38 2.57 -13.96
N LEU A 26 1.08 2.47 -12.83
CA LEU A 26 2.04 1.38 -12.58
C LEU A 26 1.31 0.05 -12.32
N ILE A 27 0.20 0.11 -11.58
CA ILE A 27 -0.66 -1.04 -11.29
C ILE A 27 -1.31 -1.56 -12.58
N GLU A 28 -1.85 -0.66 -13.40
CA GLU A 28 -2.44 -0.97 -14.71
C GLU A 28 -1.43 -1.66 -15.63
N LYS A 29 -0.18 -1.17 -15.66
CA LYS A 29 0.89 -1.81 -16.45
C LYS A 29 1.30 -3.19 -15.91
N ALA A 30 1.31 -3.37 -14.59
CA ALA A 30 1.77 -4.61 -13.95
C ALA A 30 0.69 -5.70 -13.91
N GLU A 31 -0.58 -5.31 -13.88
CA GLU A 31 -1.77 -6.15 -13.72
C GLU A 31 -1.58 -7.27 -12.67
N PRO A 32 -1.25 -6.95 -11.40
CA PRO A 32 -1.06 -7.97 -10.39
C PRO A 32 -2.37 -8.67 -10.02
N ASP A 33 -2.29 -9.87 -9.43
CA ASP A 33 -3.48 -10.49 -8.82
C ASP A 33 -3.88 -9.74 -7.54
N PHE A 34 -2.88 -9.22 -6.81
CA PHE A 34 -3.07 -8.51 -5.55
C PHE A 34 -2.21 -7.25 -5.42
N ILE A 35 -2.71 -6.30 -4.62
CA ILE A 35 -1.95 -5.14 -4.17
C ILE A 35 -1.89 -5.20 -2.65
N GLU A 36 -0.69 -5.07 -2.08
CA GLU A 36 -0.48 -4.90 -0.64
C GLU A 36 -0.08 -3.46 -0.36
N ALA A 37 -1.02 -2.66 0.13
CA ALA A 37 -0.74 -1.32 0.65
C ALA A 37 -0.33 -1.45 2.12
N LYS A 38 0.96 -1.29 2.42
CA LYS A 38 1.53 -1.56 3.75
C LYS A 38 2.22 -0.33 4.33
N GLY A 39 1.84 0.05 5.53
CA GLY A 39 2.47 1.13 6.26
C GLY A 39 3.91 0.83 6.64
N TYR A 40 4.78 1.82 6.50
CA TYR A 40 6.13 1.79 7.00
C TYR A 40 6.16 1.61 8.53
N VAL A 41 7.11 0.80 9.00
CA VAL A 41 7.39 0.55 10.41
C VAL A 41 8.86 0.86 10.71
N HIS A 42 9.08 1.69 11.74
CA HIS A 42 10.39 2.21 12.14
C HIS A 42 11.19 1.18 12.95
N VAL A 43 11.70 0.17 12.23
CA VAL A 43 12.42 -0.97 12.80
C VAL A 43 13.70 -1.29 12.00
N GLY A 44 14.66 -1.95 12.65
CA GLY A 44 15.91 -2.38 12.04
C GLY A 44 16.70 -1.24 11.40
N TYR A 45 17.29 -1.51 10.24
CA TYR A 45 18.16 -0.56 9.52
C TYR A 45 17.39 0.67 8.97
N SER A 46 16.05 0.61 8.88
CA SER A 46 15.27 1.76 8.39
C SER A 46 15.38 3.00 9.29
N ARG A 47 15.68 2.79 10.57
CA ARG A 47 15.84 3.87 11.57
C ARG A 47 16.99 4.83 11.27
N LYS A 48 17.92 4.45 10.39
CA LYS A 48 19.02 5.31 9.94
C LYS A 48 18.63 6.25 8.79
N ARG A 49 17.46 6.05 8.18
CA ARG A 49 17.04 6.70 6.93
C ARG A 49 15.73 7.48 7.08
N LEU A 50 14.83 7.01 7.92
CA LEU A 50 13.54 7.61 8.15
C LEU A 50 13.28 7.70 9.66
N GLU A 51 12.67 8.81 10.08
CA GLU A 51 12.19 8.98 11.44
C GLU A 51 10.89 8.22 11.73
N ARG A 52 10.60 8.00 13.02
CA ARG A 52 9.36 7.36 13.47
C ARG A 52 8.10 8.14 13.05
N SER A 53 8.19 9.46 12.94
CA SER A 53 7.14 10.36 12.46
C SER A 53 6.65 10.01 11.05
N HIS A 54 7.48 9.37 10.23
CA HIS A 54 7.12 8.93 8.88
C HIS A 54 6.29 7.63 8.86
N MET A 55 6.09 6.96 10.01
CA MET A 55 5.19 5.81 10.09
C MET A 55 3.73 6.28 9.98
N PRO A 56 2.96 5.80 8.99
CA PRO A 56 1.53 6.07 8.95
C PRO A 56 0.77 5.31 10.06
N SER A 57 -0.42 5.80 10.40
CA SER A 57 -1.41 5.06 11.18
C SER A 57 -2.11 4.00 10.32
N TYR A 58 -2.89 3.12 10.96
CA TYR A 58 -3.71 2.15 10.23
C TYR A 58 -4.77 2.85 9.36
N GLU A 59 -5.38 3.89 9.91
CA GLU A 59 -6.44 4.69 9.28
C GLU A 59 -5.90 5.47 8.07
N GLU A 60 -4.66 5.93 8.12
CA GLU A 60 -4.00 6.58 6.99
C GLU A 60 -3.72 5.60 5.85
N VAL A 61 -3.27 4.38 6.17
CA VAL A 61 -3.12 3.31 5.15
C VAL A 61 -4.48 2.91 4.57
N ASN A 62 -5.53 2.87 5.40
CA ASN A 62 -6.90 2.63 4.94
C ASN A 62 -7.34 3.71 3.95
N SER A 63 -7.14 4.98 4.30
CA SER A 63 -7.51 6.11 3.44
C SER A 63 -6.77 6.07 2.10
N PHE A 64 -5.47 5.74 2.10
CA PHE A 64 -4.73 5.51 0.87
C PHE A 64 -5.34 4.37 0.04
N SER A 65 -5.68 3.26 0.69
CA SER A 65 -6.20 2.06 0.03
C SER A 65 -7.58 2.29 -0.58
N ASP A 66 -8.46 3.02 0.12
CA ASP A 66 -9.79 3.41 -0.38
C ASP A 66 -9.70 4.41 -1.54
N ARG A 67 -8.74 5.35 -1.50
CA ARG A 67 -8.50 6.23 -2.65
C ARG A 67 -7.95 5.46 -3.85
N LEU A 68 -7.04 4.51 -3.61
CA LEU A 68 -6.47 3.68 -4.67
C LEU A 68 -7.53 2.78 -5.32
N SER A 69 -8.47 2.23 -4.55
CA SER A 69 -9.57 1.41 -5.10
C SER A 69 -10.55 2.21 -5.95
N ARG A 70 -10.66 3.53 -5.75
CA ARG A 70 -11.51 4.41 -6.59
C ARG A 70 -10.89 4.75 -7.93
N VAL A 71 -9.58 4.58 -8.08
CA VAL A 71 -8.83 4.93 -9.30
C VAL A 71 -8.21 3.72 -9.99
N THR A 72 -8.61 2.51 -9.58
CA THR A 72 -8.19 1.22 -10.15
C THR A 72 -9.35 0.23 -10.09
N ASP A 73 -9.26 -0.88 -10.82
CA ASP A 73 -10.28 -1.96 -10.76
C ASP A 73 -10.08 -2.94 -9.59
N TYR A 74 -9.38 -2.50 -8.53
CA TYR A 74 -9.07 -3.32 -7.36
C TYR A 74 -9.93 -2.91 -6.17
N THR A 75 -10.43 -3.89 -5.43
CA THR A 75 -11.24 -3.68 -4.22
C THR A 75 -10.53 -4.22 -2.99
N ILE A 76 -10.70 -3.56 -1.85
CA ILE A 76 -10.18 -4.03 -0.56
C ILE A 76 -10.87 -5.35 -0.21
N LYS A 77 -10.08 -6.39 0.06
CA LYS A 77 -10.57 -7.72 0.45
C LYS A 77 -10.28 -8.07 1.90
N ASP A 78 -9.15 -7.59 2.43
CA ASP A 78 -8.74 -7.89 3.80
C ASP A 78 -7.78 -6.82 4.34
N SER A 79 -7.57 -6.83 5.64
CA SER A 79 -6.68 -5.90 6.33
C SER A 79 -6.13 -6.50 7.63
N SER A 80 -4.97 -6.00 8.06
CA SER A 80 -4.40 -6.33 9.37
C SER A 80 -3.96 -5.06 10.08
N LYS A 81 -4.54 -4.81 11.25
CA LYS A 81 -4.28 -3.61 12.05
C LYS A 81 -2.85 -3.57 12.58
N ASP A 82 -2.36 -4.69 13.13
CA ASP A 82 -1.02 -4.79 13.71
C ASP A 82 0.07 -4.57 12.65
N SER A 83 -0.17 -5.07 11.44
CA SER A 83 0.76 -4.92 10.31
C SER A 83 0.55 -3.66 9.48
N LYS A 84 -0.49 -2.88 9.77
CA LYS A 84 -0.93 -1.70 9.00
C LYS A 84 -0.96 -1.98 7.50
N VAL A 85 -1.63 -3.06 7.11
CA VAL A 85 -1.66 -3.51 5.72
C VAL A 85 -3.09 -3.73 5.26
N PHE A 86 -3.35 -3.38 4.01
CA PHE A 86 -4.59 -3.64 3.29
C PHE A 86 -4.26 -4.45 2.04
N LEU A 87 -5.04 -5.49 1.82
CA LEU A 87 -4.97 -6.34 0.63
C LEU A 87 -6.09 -5.93 -0.31
N LEU A 88 -5.73 -5.59 -1.54
CA LEU A 88 -6.67 -5.38 -2.62
C LEU A 88 -6.51 -6.47 -3.68
N SER A 89 -7.62 -6.87 -4.31
CA SER A 89 -7.61 -7.77 -5.47
C SER A 89 -8.50 -7.22 -6.58
N LYS A 90 -8.29 -7.68 -7.83
CA LYS A 90 -9.25 -7.41 -8.91
C LYS A 90 -10.66 -7.81 -8.45
N GLY A 91 -11.64 -6.98 -8.80
CA GLY A 91 -13.07 -7.20 -8.55
C GLY A 91 -13.56 -8.56 -9.01
#